data_AF-A0A968ZF27-F1
#
_entry.id   AF-A0A968ZF27-F1
#
_cell.length_a   1.000
_cell.length_b   1.000
_cell.length_c   1.000
_cell.angle_alpha   90.00
_cell.angle_beta   90.00
_cell.angle_gamma   90.00
#
_symmetry.space_group_name_H-M   'P 1'
#
loop_
_entity.id
_entity.type
_entity.pdbx_description
1 polymer ?
#
loop_
_entity_poly.entity_id
_entity_poly.type
_entity_poly.pdbx_seq_one_letter_code
_entity_poly.pdbx_strand_id
1 'polypeptide(L)'
;MGDAFVSYGLYATYILFGLALVGSVGLPLVNAISNPRLLLRTGISLGAILLIYFISYALSGSEVTPLYVRFGVNAGQSKLIGGGLGMVWFLLGLAFIAALVLEVKKMLNK
;
A
#
# COMPACT_ATOMS: atom_id res chain seq x y z
N MET A 1 -21.05 2.87 36.09
CA MET A 1 -19.73 3.58 36.07
C MET A 1 -18.88 3.16 34.85
N GLY A 2 -18.93 1.92 34.37
CA GLY A 2 -18.16 1.49 33.19
C GLY A 2 -18.72 1.99 31.85
N ASP A 3 -20.02 2.18 31.80
CA ASP A 3 -20.86 2.61 30.68
C ASP A 3 -20.58 4.07 30.23
N ALA A 4 -20.39 4.99 31.18
CA ALA A 4 -20.00 6.37 30.87
C ALA A 4 -18.52 6.47 30.43
N PHE A 5 -17.61 5.78 31.13
CA PHE A 5 -16.18 5.79 30.79
C PHE A 5 -15.90 5.24 29.39
N VAL A 6 -16.57 4.14 29.02
CA VAL A 6 -16.45 3.56 27.67
C VAL A 6 -17.00 4.51 26.60
N SER A 7 -18.16 5.14 26.84
CA SER A 7 -18.79 6.04 25.86
C SER A 7 -17.96 7.31 25.63
N TYR A 8 -17.50 7.96 26.69
CA TYR A 8 -16.67 9.17 26.59
C TYR A 8 -15.26 8.85 26.06
N GLY A 9 -14.67 7.73 26.48
CA GLY A 9 -13.39 7.27 25.97
C GLY A 9 -13.43 7.00 24.47
N LEU A 10 -14.48 6.33 23.98
CA LEU A 10 -14.65 6.05 22.56
C LEU A 10 -14.82 7.34 21.74
N TYR A 11 -15.60 8.31 22.24
CA TYR A 11 -15.75 9.61 21.58
C TYR A 11 -14.43 10.38 21.51
N ALA A 12 -13.66 10.39 22.61
CA ALA A 12 -12.34 10.99 22.64
C ALA A 12 -11.37 10.32 21.66
N THR A 13 -11.38 8.98 21.57
CA THR A 13 -10.58 8.23 20.61
C THR A 13 -10.94 8.58 19.17
N TYR A 14 -12.22 8.69 18.82
CA TYR A 14 -12.62 9.10 17.48
C TYR A 14 -12.16 10.51 17.11
N ILE A 15 -12.23 11.46 18.06
CA ILE A 15 -11.73 12.82 17.85
C ILE A 15 -10.20 12.78 17.63
N LEU A 16 -9.47 12.09 18.50
CA LEU A 16 -8.02 11.98 18.40
C LEU A 16 -7.58 11.25 17.12
N PHE A 17 -8.32 10.23 16.71
CA PHE A 17 -8.09 9.52 15.44
C PHE A 17 -8.32 10.45 14.25
N GLY A 18 -9.39 11.26 14.26
CA GLY A 18 -9.64 12.27 13.23
C GLY A 18 -8.51 13.29 13.13
N LEU A 19 -8.05 13.82 14.27
CA LEU A 19 -6.91 14.74 14.32
C LEU A 19 -5.60 14.08 13.85
N ALA A 20 -5.37 12.82 14.23
CA ALA A 20 -4.23 12.05 13.78
C ALA A 20 -4.27 11.79 12.26
N LEU A 21 -5.45 11.51 11.69
CA LEU A 21 -5.63 11.38 10.25
C LEU A 21 -5.30 12.69 9.53
N VAL A 22 -5.83 13.82 10.00
CA VAL A 22 -5.54 15.13 9.42
C VAL A 22 -4.04 15.48 9.55
N GLY A 23 -3.43 15.20 10.70
CA GLY A 23 -2.00 15.44 10.91
C GLY A 23 -1.11 14.56 10.04
N SER A 24 -1.43 13.26 9.96
CA SER A 24 -0.60 12.26 9.25
C SER A 24 -0.79 12.25 7.74
N VAL A 25 -1.96 12.66 7.23
CA VAL A 25 -2.27 12.69 5.80
C VAL A 25 -2.38 14.11 5.28
N GLY A 26 -3.11 14.98 5.98
CA GLY A 26 -3.36 16.36 5.56
C GLY A 26 -2.10 17.21 5.51
N LEU A 27 -1.26 17.19 6.55
CA LEU A 27 -0.01 17.99 6.56
C LEU A 27 0.98 17.56 5.46
N PRO A 28 1.25 16.25 5.24
CA PRO A 28 2.10 15.83 4.13
C PRO A 28 1.53 16.19 2.75
N LEU A 29 0.20 16.15 2.57
CA LEU A 29 -0.43 16.56 1.31
C LEU A 29 -0.25 18.04 1.02
N VAL A 30 -0.51 18.91 2.00
CA VAL A 30 -0.30 20.37 1.84
C VAL A 30 1.16 20.67 1.52
N ASN A 31 2.08 20.00 2.23
CA ASN A 31 3.52 20.14 1.99
C ASN A 31 3.93 19.62 0.60
N ALA A 32 3.39 18.49 0.15
CA ALA A 32 3.64 17.95 -1.18
C ALA A 32 3.16 18.91 -2.29
N ILE A 33 1.94 19.44 -2.19
CA ILE A 33 1.38 20.35 -3.20
C ILE A 33 2.18 21.66 -3.27
N SER A 34 2.62 22.17 -2.12
CA SER A 34 3.44 23.39 -2.05
C SER A 34 4.86 23.19 -2.62
N ASN A 35 5.31 21.94 -2.76
CA ASN A 35 6.65 21.59 -3.21
C ASN A 35 6.60 20.75 -4.50
N PRO A 36 6.61 21.38 -5.68
CA PRO A 36 6.41 20.66 -6.96
C PRO A 36 7.46 19.56 -7.22
N ARG A 37 8.70 19.74 -6.74
CA ARG A 37 9.74 18.69 -6.85
C ARG A 37 9.43 17.47 -5.98
N LEU A 38 8.91 17.68 -4.78
CA LEU A 38 8.51 16.61 -3.88
C LEU A 38 7.31 15.87 -4.46
N LEU A 39 6.30 16.64 -4.92
CA LEU A 39 5.11 16.10 -5.56
C LEU A 39 5.44 15.21 -6.76
N LEU A 40 6.34 15.65 -7.63
CA LEU A 40 6.78 14.85 -8.78
C LEU A 40 7.48 13.56 -8.35
N ARG A 41 8.38 13.61 -7.36
CA ARG A 41 9.07 12.40 -6.87
C ARG A 41 8.10 11.40 -6.26
N THR A 42 7.18 11.85 -5.42
CA THR A 42 6.14 11.00 -4.84
C THR A 42 5.21 10.46 -5.92
N GLY A 43 4.80 11.31 -6.88
CA GLY A 43 3.96 10.90 -8.02
C GLY A 43 4.63 9.81 -8.88
N ILE A 44 5.93 9.93 -9.16
CA ILE A 44 6.70 8.92 -9.88
C ILE A 44 6.74 7.60 -9.09
N SER A 45 6.97 7.66 -7.77
CA SER A 45 6.96 6.44 -6.94
C SER A 45 5.59 5.75 -6.92
N LEU A 46 4.50 6.51 -6.77
CA LEU A 46 3.13 5.98 -6.80
C LEU A 46 2.79 5.43 -8.20
N GLY A 47 3.21 6.13 -9.25
CA GLY A 47 3.05 5.71 -10.64
C GLY A 47 3.77 4.39 -10.93
N ALA A 48 4.99 4.21 -10.42
CA ALA A 48 5.73 2.95 -10.56
C ALA A 48 5.03 1.77 -9.85
N ILE A 49 4.51 2.01 -8.64
CA ILE A 49 3.74 1.01 -7.88
C ILE A 49 2.47 0.63 -8.64
N LEU A 50 1.72 1.60 -9.15
CA LEU A 50 0.53 1.37 -9.96
C LEU A 50 0.84 0.63 -11.26
N LEU A 51 1.94 0.98 -11.92
CA LEU A 51 2.39 0.30 -13.13
C LEU A 51 2.65 -1.20 -12.86
N ILE A 52 3.34 -1.52 -11.77
CA ILE A 52 3.58 -2.90 -11.35
C ILE A 52 2.27 -3.63 -11.03
N TYR A 53 1.33 -2.95 -10.35
CA TYR A 53 0.00 -3.51 -10.11
C TYR A 53 -0.71 -3.85 -11.42
N PHE A 54 -0.74 -2.94 -12.39
CA PHE A 54 -1.41 -3.20 -13.67
C PHE A 54 -0.75 -4.32 -14.48
N ILE A 55 0.58 -4.41 -14.47
CA ILE A 55 1.30 -5.53 -15.06
C ILE A 55 0.89 -6.84 -14.37
N SER A 56 0.90 -6.86 -13.04
CA SER A 56 0.53 -8.05 -12.26
C SER A 56 -0.93 -8.45 -12.47
N TYR A 57 -1.83 -7.48 -12.53
CA TYR A 57 -3.25 -7.68 -12.81
C TYR A 57 -3.50 -8.19 -14.23
N ALA A 58 -2.72 -7.72 -15.22
CA ALA A 58 -2.79 -8.20 -16.60
C ALA A 58 -2.32 -9.66 -16.72
N LEU A 59 -1.30 -10.04 -15.93
CA LEU A 59 -0.79 -11.41 -15.85
C LEU A 59 -1.66 -12.33 -14.98
N SER A 60 -2.52 -11.77 -14.12
CA SER A 60 -3.39 -12.54 -13.24
C SER A 60 -4.51 -13.22 -14.03
N GLY A 61 -4.69 -14.51 -13.76
CA GLY A 61 -5.84 -15.27 -14.20
C GLY A 61 -7.13 -14.86 -13.47
N SER A 62 -8.26 -15.32 -14.00
CA SER A 62 -9.61 -15.10 -13.46
C SER A 62 -10.28 -16.41 -13.06
N GLU A 63 -9.50 -17.44 -12.76
CA GLU A 63 -9.98 -18.76 -12.42
C GLU A 63 -10.72 -18.73 -11.08
N VAL A 64 -11.82 -19.46 -10.99
CA VAL A 64 -12.60 -19.61 -9.76
C VAL A 64 -12.54 -21.07 -9.35
N THR A 65 -11.68 -21.39 -8.39
CA THR A 65 -11.56 -22.74 -7.84
C THR A 65 -12.70 -23.05 -6.87
N PRO A 66 -12.99 -24.32 -6.57
CA PRO A 66 -14.00 -24.69 -5.56
C PRO A 66 -13.74 -24.05 -4.18
N LEU A 67 -12.46 -23.82 -3.84
CA LEU A 67 -12.08 -23.10 -2.63
C LEU A 67 -12.50 -21.63 -2.69
N TYR A 68 -12.36 -20.98 -3.84
CA TYR A 68 -12.73 -19.57 -4.03
C TYR A 68 -14.24 -19.36 -3.92
N VAL A 69 -15.02 -20.31 -4.45
CA VAL A 69 -16.48 -20.32 -4.29
C VAL A 69 -16.89 -20.36 -2.82
N ARG A 70 -16.18 -21.13 -1.97
CA ARG A 70 -16.45 -21.18 -0.52
C ARG A 70 -16.24 -19.85 0.19
N PHE A 71 -15.37 -18.99 -0.34
CA PHE A 71 -15.13 -17.64 0.17
C PHE A 71 -15.98 -16.57 -0.54
N GLY A 72 -16.92 -16.96 -1.39
CA GLY A 72 -17.75 -16.03 -2.17
C GLY A 72 -16.95 -15.23 -3.21
N VAL A 73 -15.78 -15.72 -3.62
CA VAL A 73 -14.90 -15.05 -4.58
C VAL A 73 -15.35 -15.38 -6.00
N ASN A 74 -15.74 -14.35 -6.76
CA ASN A 74 -16.05 -14.45 -8.18
C ASN A 74 -14.81 -14.20 -9.08
N ALA A 75 -14.97 -14.33 -10.40
CA ALA A 75 -13.87 -14.18 -11.35
C ALA A 75 -13.18 -12.79 -11.29
N GLY A 76 -13.95 -11.73 -11.09
CA GLY A 76 -13.41 -10.37 -10.96
C GLY A 76 -12.59 -10.19 -9.69
N GLN A 77 -13.10 -10.69 -8.56
CA GLN A 77 -12.38 -10.68 -7.29
C GLN A 77 -11.14 -11.56 -7.33
N SER A 78 -11.21 -12.74 -7.95
CA SER A 78 -10.06 -13.63 -8.16
C SER A 78 -8.92 -12.91 -8.88
N LYS A 79 -9.25 -12.21 -9.98
CA LYS A 79 -8.26 -11.44 -10.75
C LYS A 79 -7.69 -10.25 -9.97
N LEU A 80 -8.50 -9.56 -9.18
CA LEU A 80 -8.04 -8.47 -8.31
C LEU A 80 -7.09 -8.97 -7.22
N ILE A 81 -7.41 -10.10 -6.60
CA ILE A 81 -6.58 -10.76 -5.58
C ILE A 81 -5.25 -11.20 -6.20
N GLY A 82 -5.30 -11.88 -7.34
CA GLY A 82 -4.09 -12.33 -8.03
C GLY A 82 -3.20 -11.17 -8.50
N GLY A 83 -3.79 -10.07 -8.98
CA GLY A 83 -3.05 -8.85 -9.29
C GLY A 83 -2.37 -8.22 -8.06
N GLY A 84 -3.06 -8.15 -6.93
CA GLY A 84 -2.49 -7.66 -5.67
C GLY A 84 -1.38 -8.57 -5.13
N LEU A 85 -1.58 -9.89 -5.19
CA LEU A 85 -0.59 -10.86 -4.76
C LEU A 85 0.66 -10.83 -5.65
N GLY A 86 0.46 -10.78 -6.97
CA GLY A 86 1.54 -10.66 -7.96
C GLY A 86 2.37 -9.41 -7.73
N MET A 87 1.72 -8.27 -7.48
CA MET A 87 2.40 -7.01 -7.17
C MET A 87 3.32 -7.13 -5.94
N VAL A 88 2.85 -7.78 -4.86
CA VAL A 88 3.68 -8.02 -3.66
C VAL A 88 4.90 -8.86 -4.01
N TRP A 89 4.74 -9.94 -4.77
CA TRP A 89 5.87 -10.79 -5.17
C TRP A 89 6.89 -10.08 -6.07
N PHE A 90 6.42 -9.25 -7.01
CA PHE A 90 7.31 -8.43 -7.83
C PHE A 90 8.10 -7.42 -6.99
N LEU A 91 7.42 -6.70 -6.09
CA LEU A 91 8.08 -5.72 -5.22
C LEU A 91 9.07 -6.39 -4.27
N LEU A 92 8.72 -7.55 -3.73
CA LEU A 92 9.62 -8.34 -2.90
C LEU A 92 10.88 -8.74 -3.68
N GLY A 93 10.74 -9.29 -4.89
CA GLY A 93 11.89 -9.60 -5.75
C GLY A 93 12.78 -8.39 -6.04
N LEU A 94 12.17 -7.24 -6.39
CA LEU A 94 12.89 -5.99 -6.60
C LEU A 94 13.61 -5.50 -5.34
N ALA A 95 12.98 -5.63 -4.17
CA ALA A 95 13.59 -5.24 -2.89
C ALA A 95 14.82 -6.09 -2.57
N PHE A 96 14.75 -7.42 -2.80
CA PHE A 96 15.91 -8.30 -2.64
C PHE A 96 17.05 -7.92 -3.58
N ILE A 97 16.77 -7.70 -4.87
CA ILE A 97 17.79 -7.27 -5.83
C ILE A 97 18.40 -5.92 -5.41
N ALA A 98 17.57 -4.96 -5.01
CA ALA A 98 18.02 -3.65 -4.57
C ALA A 98 18.93 -3.77 -3.33
N ALA A 99 18.56 -4.59 -2.35
CA ALA A 99 19.36 -4.83 -1.15
C ALA A 99 20.75 -5.39 -1.51
N LEU A 100 20.81 -6.41 -2.37
CA LEU A 100 22.08 -7.00 -2.81
C LEU A 100 22.96 -5.98 -3.56
N VAL A 101 22.37 -5.21 -4.48
CA VAL A 101 23.12 -4.17 -5.22
C VAL A 101 23.68 -3.10 -4.28
N LEU A 102 22.92 -2.71 -3.25
CA LEU A 102 23.38 -1.74 -2.25
C LEU A 102 24.55 -2.29 -1.43
N GLU A 103 24.52 -3.56 -1.04
CA GLU A 103 25.62 -4.21 -0.32
C GLU A 103 26.88 -4.30 -1.18
N VAL A 104 26.76 -4.77 -2.43
CA VAL A 104 27.90 -4.87 -3.36
C VAL A 104 28.50 -3.49 -3.62
N LYS A 105 27.67 -2.47 -3.88
CA LYS A 105 28.15 -1.10 -4.07
C LYS A 105 28.89 -0.58 -2.83
N LYS A 106 28.38 -0.85 -1.62
CA LYS A 106 29.04 -0.45 -0.38
C LYS A 106 30.42 -1.12 -0.21
N MET A 107 30.57 -2.37 -0.67
CA MET A 107 31.86 -3.07 -0.65
C MET A 107 32.85 -2.53 -1.68
N LEU A 108 32.36 -2.13 -2.87
CA LEU A 108 33.19 -1.61 -3.95
C LEU A 108 33.62 -0.15 -3.74
N ASN A 109 32.75 0.67 -3.15
CA ASN A 109 33.02 2.08 -2.83
C ASN A 109 33.70 2.27 -1.45
N LYS A 110 34.38 1.22 -0.96
CA LYS A 110 35.15 1.26 0.28
C LYS A 110 36.47 2.00 0.09
#